data_AF-A0A1B8EGY0-F1
#
_entry.id   AF-A0A1B8EGY0-F1
#
_cell.length_a   1.000
_cell.length_b   1.000
_cell.length_c   1.000
_cell.angle_alpha   90.00
_cell.angle_beta   90.00
_cell.angle_gamma   90.00
#
_symmetry.space_group_name_H-M   'P 1'
#
loop_
_entity.id
_entity.type
_entity.pdbx_description
1 polymer ?
#
loop_
_entity_poly.entity_id
_entity_poly.type
_entity_poly.pdbx_seq_one_letter_code
_entity_poly.pdbx_strand_id
1 'polypeptide(L)'
;MTDDAALAAATAYIQSLATSPTGLSALKASRKDADTNGIEEIHLPGSSTPAKHALERELTSLAKRVRFLESNAAASKDHLMPDTPNDSIGSSPADDIIPTASTSAAREKIVSTLLASRESPAGQSTVTYTKLSSEQLEALREHVDHQSGQLESQKLELASVNAQLLRQKQLQEKALKAVEVERVNALERELKKHQQANEAFQKALREIGEIVTAVARVREIAAVTTAVAHGDLTQKIERPAQGEILQLQQTINTMVDQLRTFAAEVTRVARDVGTEGILGGQAEIEGVKGMWNTLTVNVNAMANNLTTQVRDIAMVTTAVAKGDLTQKVQAECKGEIFELKSTINSMVDQLQQFAREVTKIAREVGTEGRLGGQATVHDVEGTWRDLTENVNGMAMNLTTQVREIAKVTTAVAKGDLTEKIGVEVRGEILDLKITINTMVDKLSIFAFEVSKVAREVGTDGTLGGQAKVENVEGKWKDLTENVNTMASNLTSQVRGISTVTQAIANGDMSQKIEVEAAGEILVLRETINNMVDRLSIFSNEIQRVAKDVGVDGKMGGQADVAGIGGRWKEITTDVNTMAMNLTAQ
;
A
#
# COMPACT_ATOMS: atom_id res chain seq x y z
N MET A 1 -12.36 12.42 -16.87
CA MET A 1 -11.37 13.22 -17.62
C MET A 1 -10.35 12.23 -18.15
N THR A 2 -10.60 11.71 -19.35
CA THR A 2 -9.73 10.75 -20.01
C THR A 2 -8.62 11.51 -20.71
N ASP A 3 -7.38 11.17 -20.40
CA ASP A 3 -6.18 11.90 -20.80
C ASP A 3 -6.09 12.12 -22.31
N ASP A 4 -6.05 13.40 -22.70
CA ASP A 4 -5.85 13.88 -24.08
C ASP A 4 -4.53 13.32 -24.67
N ALA A 5 -3.56 13.01 -23.81
CA ALA A 5 -2.31 12.34 -24.15
C ALA A 5 -2.49 10.88 -24.60
N ALA A 6 -3.44 10.14 -24.02
CA ALA A 6 -3.70 8.75 -24.41
C ALA A 6 -4.41 8.67 -25.77
N LEU A 7 -5.32 9.61 -26.04
CA LEU A 7 -5.96 9.75 -27.35
C LEU A 7 -4.98 10.22 -28.43
N ALA A 8 -4.06 11.13 -28.11
CA ALA A 8 -2.98 11.55 -29.01
C ALA A 8 -2.00 10.40 -29.32
N ALA A 9 -1.64 9.59 -28.32
CA ALA A 9 -0.78 8.42 -28.50
C ALA A 9 -1.45 7.34 -29.37
N ALA A 10 -2.75 7.09 -29.19
CA ALA A 10 -3.52 6.20 -30.04
C ALA A 10 -3.60 6.71 -31.50
N THR A 11 -3.74 8.03 -31.68
CA THR A 11 -3.73 8.68 -33.00
C THR A 11 -2.36 8.52 -33.69
N ALA A 12 -1.26 8.69 -32.96
CA ALA A 12 0.09 8.49 -33.49
C ALA A 12 0.37 7.02 -33.88
N TYR A 13 -0.19 6.06 -33.13
CA TYR A 13 -0.11 4.63 -33.46
C TYR A 13 -0.96 4.25 -34.68
N ILE A 14 -2.12 4.88 -34.87
CA ILE A 14 -2.94 4.68 -36.07
C ILE A 14 -2.31 5.37 -37.29
N GLN A 15 -1.65 6.52 -37.10
CA GLN A 15 -0.90 7.20 -38.15
C GLN A 15 0.29 6.38 -38.65
N SER A 16 0.93 5.58 -37.79
CA SER A 16 2.02 4.66 -38.19
C SER A 16 1.52 3.40 -38.91
N LEU A 17 0.24 3.03 -38.72
CA LEU A 17 -0.46 2.04 -39.55
C LEU A 17 -0.94 2.65 -40.88
N ALA A 18 -1.16 3.97 -40.92
CA ALA A 18 -1.59 4.74 -42.09
C ALA A 18 -0.41 5.41 -42.82
N THR A 19 0.68 4.69 -43.06
CA THR A 19 1.86 5.19 -43.78
C THR A 19 1.50 5.65 -45.20
N SER A 20 1.35 6.98 -45.32
CA SER A 20 1.54 7.86 -46.47
C SER A 20 0.63 7.71 -47.72
N PRO A 21 -0.11 8.78 -48.12
CA PRO A 21 -0.87 8.86 -49.38
C PRO A 21 -0.03 9.28 -50.60
N THR A 22 1.30 9.16 -50.55
CA THR A 22 2.20 9.70 -51.60
C THR A 22 2.31 8.85 -52.87
N GLY A 23 1.63 7.70 -52.93
CA GLY A 23 1.65 6.82 -54.10
C GLY A 23 0.40 6.82 -55.00
N LEU A 24 -0.67 7.55 -54.65
CA LEU A 24 -2.00 7.35 -55.26
C LEU A 24 -2.50 8.46 -56.19
N SER A 25 -1.70 9.49 -56.43
CA SER A 25 -2.02 10.52 -57.44
C SER A 25 -1.79 10.03 -58.89
N ALA A 26 -1.09 8.91 -59.10
CA ALA A 26 -0.67 8.45 -60.42
C ALA A 26 -1.57 7.38 -61.07
N LEU A 27 -2.69 6.98 -60.46
CA LEU A 27 -3.61 5.97 -61.01
C LEU A 27 -5.06 6.46 -61.14
N LYS A 28 -5.27 7.78 -61.11
CA LYS A 28 -6.59 8.39 -61.30
C LYS A 28 -6.92 8.59 -62.78
N ALA A 29 -6.84 7.51 -63.55
CA ALA A 29 -7.35 7.46 -64.92
C ALA A 29 -7.62 6.00 -65.31
N SER A 30 -8.72 5.43 -64.81
CA SER A 30 -9.57 4.44 -65.51
C SER A 30 -10.33 3.58 -64.51
N ARG A 31 -11.51 4.06 -64.10
CA ARG A 31 -12.78 3.32 -64.11
C ARG A 31 -13.82 4.16 -63.37
N LYS A 32 -14.85 4.52 -64.13
CA LYS A 32 -16.09 5.12 -63.66
C LYS A 32 -16.82 4.12 -62.74
N ASP A 33 -17.42 4.70 -61.71
CA ASP A 33 -18.65 4.25 -61.05
C ASP A 33 -18.63 2.84 -60.43
N ALA A 34 -18.26 2.78 -59.14
CA ALA A 34 -18.67 1.71 -58.23
C ALA A 34 -18.99 2.33 -56.86
N ASP A 35 -20.29 2.53 -56.66
CA ASP A 35 -21.02 2.82 -55.42
C ASP A 35 -20.20 3.04 -54.13
N THR A 36 -19.78 4.29 -53.91
CA THR A 36 -19.46 4.78 -52.56
C THR A 36 -20.70 5.45 -51.95
N ASN A 37 -21.74 4.67 -51.70
CA ASN A 37 -22.89 5.10 -50.90
C ASN A 37 -22.97 4.19 -49.66
N GLY A 38 -22.80 4.77 -48.48
CA GLY A 38 -23.16 4.10 -47.22
C GLY A 38 -22.05 3.93 -46.17
N ILE A 39 -21.15 4.90 -45.99
CA ILE A 39 -20.39 5.00 -44.72
C ILE A 39 -20.74 6.35 -44.10
N GLU A 40 -21.71 6.35 -43.17
CA GLU A 40 -21.97 7.47 -42.26
C GLU A 40 -20.72 7.70 -41.39
N GLU A 41 -20.41 8.96 -41.09
CA GLU A 41 -19.29 9.36 -40.26
C GLU A 41 -19.32 8.62 -38.91
N ILE A 42 -18.24 7.92 -38.57
CA ILE A 42 -18.13 7.20 -37.30
C ILE A 42 -17.95 8.25 -36.20
N HIS A 43 -19.01 8.51 -35.42
CA HIS A 43 -18.96 9.37 -34.25
C HIS A 43 -18.78 8.56 -32.96
N LEU A 44 -17.73 8.88 -32.21
CA LEU A 44 -17.48 8.29 -30.90
C LEU A 44 -18.31 9.05 -29.83
N PRO A 45 -18.87 8.40 -28.79
CA PRO A 45 -19.57 9.10 -27.71
C PRO A 45 -18.59 9.85 -26.78
N GLY A 46 -18.90 11.10 -26.40
CA GLY A 46 -18.09 11.93 -25.49
C GLY A 46 -17.88 13.38 -25.97
N SER A 47 -17.37 14.26 -25.10
CA SER A 47 -17.16 15.70 -25.39
C SER A 47 -16.23 15.93 -26.58
N SER A 48 -16.59 16.86 -27.47
CA SER A 48 -15.88 17.15 -28.73
C SER A 48 -14.53 17.83 -28.49
N THR A 49 -13.44 17.06 -28.51
CA THR A 49 -12.07 17.57 -28.50
C THR A 49 -11.46 17.51 -29.91
N PRO A 50 -10.48 18.39 -30.25
CA PRO A 50 -9.80 18.37 -31.56
C PRO A 50 -9.12 17.02 -31.86
N ALA A 51 -8.58 16.37 -30.83
CA ALA A 51 -7.94 15.06 -30.93
C ALA A 51 -8.94 13.95 -31.31
N LYS A 52 -10.17 14.00 -30.78
CA LYS A 52 -11.25 13.07 -31.13
C LYS A 52 -11.65 13.21 -32.60
N HIS A 53 -11.79 14.43 -33.10
CA HIS A 53 -12.12 14.66 -34.52
C HIS A 53 -11.00 14.23 -35.47
N ALA A 54 -9.74 14.34 -35.06
CA ALA A 54 -8.62 13.80 -35.83
C ALA A 54 -8.69 12.26 -35.90
N LEU A 55 -8.98 11.60 -34.78
CA LEU A 55 -9.14 10.15 -34.71
C LEU A 55 -10.33 9.64 -35.55
N GLU A 56 -11.48 10.31 -35.50
CA GLU A 56 -12.67 9.96 -36.31
C GLU A 56 -12.40 10.07 -37.82
N ARG A 57 -11.62 11.08 -38.25
CA ARG A 57 -11.20 11.22 -39.65
C ARG A 57 -10.25 10.12 -40.10
N GLU A 58 -9.34 9.68 -39.25
CA GLU A 58 -8.41 8.60 -39.59
C GLU A 58 -9.09 7.22 -39.55
N LEU A 59 -10.04 6.99 -38.65
CA LEU A 59 -10.84 5.76 -38.64
C LEU A 59 -11.70 5.64 -39.90
N THR A 60 -12.29 6.74 -40.35
CA THR A 60 -13.06 6.76 -41.60
C THR A 60 -12.18 6.60 -42.84
N SER A 61 -10.94 7.10 -42.83
CA SER A 61 -9.96 6.89 -43.91
C SER A 61 -9.52 5.42 -44.01
N LEU A 62 -9.25 4.79 -42.86
CA LEU A 62 -8.88 3.38 -42.75
C LEU A 62 -10.01 2.45 -43.19
N ALA A 63 -11.25 2.71 -42.75
CA ALA A 63 -12.42 1.92 -43.15
C ALA A 63 -12.63 1.93 -44.68
N LYS A 64 -12.46 3.08 -45.33
CA LYS A 64 -12.51 3.19 -46.80
C LYS A 64 -11.41 2.37 -47.48
N ARG A 65 -10.20 2.31 -46.90
CA ARG A 65 -9.09 1.51 -47.44
C ARG A 65 -9.30 0.01 -47.29
N VAL A 66 -9.82 -0.45 -46.15
CA VAL A 66 -10.14 -1.86 -45.93
C VAL A 66 -11.19 -2.34 -46.94
N ARG A 67 -12.28 -1.58 -47.12
CA ARG A 67 -13.29 -1.86 -48.17
C ARG A 67 -12.72 -1.85 -49.58
N PHE A 68 -11.81 -0.93 -49.90
CA PHE A 68 -11.11 -0.92 -51.19
C PHE A 68 -10.29 -2.21 -51.39
N LEU A 69 -9.55 -2.65 -50.36
CA LEU A 69 -8.78 -3.89 -50.42
C LEU A 69 -9.67 -5.14 -50.49
N GLU A 70 -10.80 -5.15 -49.79
CA GLU A 70 -11.82 -6.22 -49.90
C GLU A 70 -12.42 -6.28 -51.30
N SER A 71 -12.76 -5.13 -51.91
CA SER A 71 -13.25 -5.09 -53.30
C SER A 71 -12.21 -5.56 -54.31
N ASN A 72 -10.93 -5.27 -54.06
CA ASN A 72 -9.82 -5.70 -54.89
C ASN A 72 -9.53 -7.22 -54.72
N ALA A 73 -9.70 -7.75 -53.51
CA ALA A 73 -9.57 -9.19 -53.23
C ALA A 73 -10.78 -9.99 -53.77
N ALA A 74 -11.97 -9.40 -53.79
CA ALA A 74 -13.16 -9.97 -54.43
C ALA A 74 -13.00 -10.01 -55.96
N ALA A 75 -12.41 -8.98 -56.57
CA ALA A 75 -12.10 -8.96 -58.00
C ALA A 75 -11.04 -9.98 -58.43
N SER A 76 -10.15 -10.40 -57.52
CA SER A 76 -9.12 -11.42 -57.79
C SER A 76 -9.61 -12.87 -57.69
N LYS A 77 -10.89 -13.11 -57.35
CA LYS A 77 -11.44 -14.45 -57.13
C LYS A 77 -12.06 -15.10 -58.38
N ASP A 78 -12.17 -14.38 -59.49
CA ASP A 78 -12.61 -14.91 -60.79
C ASP A 78 -11.44 -14.97 -61.78
N HIS A 79 -10.52 -15.90 -61.55
CA HIS A 79 -9.76 -16.51 -62.64
C HIS A 79 -9.59 -18.01 -62.36
N LEU A 80 -10.48 -18.80 -62.98
CA LEU A 80 -10.31 -20.23 -63.21
C LEU A 80 -8.97 -20.46 -63.92
N MET A 81 -8.08 -21.22 -63.29
CA MET A 81 -7.12 -22.06 -64.02
C MET A 81 -7.78 -23.39 -64.39
N PRO A 82 -7.36 -24.02 -65.51
CA PRO A 82 -7.96 -25.23 -66.04
C PRO A 82 -7.51 -26.47 -65.26
N ASP A 83 -8.44 -27.40 -65.05
CA ASP A 83 -8.16 -28.74 -64.54
C ASP A 83 -7.42 -29.59 -65.60
N THR A 84 -6.43 -30.32 -65.10
CA THR A 84 -5.63 -31.36 -65.75
C THR A 84 -6.44 -32.63 -66.06
N PRO A 85 -6.11 -33.42 -67.10
CA PRO A 85 -6.61 -34.78 -67.24
C PRO A 85 -5.54 -35.85 -66.94
N ASN A 86 -5.85 -36.80 -66.04
CA ASN A 86 -5.44 -38.22 -66.08
C ASN A 86 -6.23 -38.98 -65.00
N ASP A 87 -6.72 -40.21 -65.11
CA ASP A 87 -6.36 -41.42 -65.88
C ASP A 87 -7.67 -42.15 -66.30
N SER A 88 -7.73 -42.97 -67.37
CA SER A 88 -7.34 -44.38 -67.30
C SER A 88 -7.47 -45.10 -68.67
N ILE A 89 -6.62 -46.12 -68.84
CA ILE A 89 -6.69 -47.30 -69.73
C ILE A 89 -5.93 -47.20 -71.07
N GLY A 90 -4.85 -47.98 -71.16
CA GLY A 90 -4.62 -48.88 -72.31
C GLY A 90 -3.49 -48.53 -73.29
N SER A 91 -2.39 -49.28 -73.17
CA SER A 91 -1.53 -49.78 -74.26
C SER A 91 -0.81 -48.82 -75.23
N SER A 92 0.53 -48.84 -75.13
CA SER A 92 1.57 -48.90 -76.18
C SER A 92 1.57 -47.92 -77.36
N PRO A 93 2.73 -47.31 -77.72
CA PRO A 93 2.93 -46.77 -79.06
C PRO A 93 3.69 -47.77 -79.95
N ALA A 94 3.13 -48.06 -81.11
CA ALA A 94 3.85 -48.45 -82.30
C ALA A 94 3.33 -47.56 -83.44
N ASP A 95 4.25 -46.97 -84.19
CA ASP A 95 3.99 -46.48 -85.54
C ASP A 95 3.46 -47.66 -86.39
N ASP A 96 2.33 -47.48 -87.07
CA ASP A 96 2.28 -47.45 -88.55
C ASP A 96 0.82 -47.44 -89.11
N ILE A 97 0.65 -46.68 -90.20
CA ILE A 97 -0.29 -46.87 -91.33
C ILE A 97 -1.77 -46.39 -91.22
N ILE A 98 -2.17 -45.61 -92.24
CA ILE A 98 -3.52 -45.18 -92.68
C ILE A 98 -3.83 -45.92 -94.02
N PRO A 99 -5.07 -46.12 -94.52
CA PRO A 99 -6.41 -46.22 -93.92
C PRO A 99 -7.13 -47.55 -94.25
N THR A 100 -8.33 -47.69 -93.69
CA THR A 100 -9.33 -48.71 -94.01
C THR A 100 -10.13 -48.46 -95.29
N ALA A 101 -10.64 -49.59 -95.81
CA ALA A 101 -11.89 -49.79 -96.56
C ALA A 101 -11.76 -49.98 -98.08
N SER A 102 -11.88 -51.24 -98.53
CA SER A 102 -13.13 -51.76 -99.13
C SER A 102 -12.92 -53.11 -99.86
N THR A 103 -13.58 -54.14 -99.33
CA THR A 103 -14.31 -55.23 -100.01
C THR A 103 -13.64 -56.12 -101.06
N SER A 104 -13.69 -57.42 -100.74
CA SER A 104 -13.50 -58.62 -101.55
C SER A 104 -14.43 -58.75 -102.78
N ALA A 105 -13.95 -59.40 -103.84
CA ALA A 105 -14.57 -60.59 -104.44
C ALA A 105 -13.77 -61.09 -105.66
N ALA A 106 -13.79 -62.40 -105.86
CA ALA A 106 -12.92 -63.19 -106.71
C ALA A 106 -13.36 -63.34 -108.18
N ARG A 107 -12.40 -63.82 -108.98
CA ARG A 107 -12.47 -64.67 -110.20
C ARG A 107 -12.12 -64.06 -111.57
N GLU A 108 -11.14 -64.75 -112.14
CA GLU A 108 -11.02 -65.29 -113.51
C GLU A 108 -10.80 -64.37 -114.72
N LYS A 109 -9.74 -64.78 -115.47
CA LYS A 109 -9.63 -64.91 -116.93
C LYS A 109 -9.85 -63.69 -117.82
N ILE A 110 -8.80 -63.37 -118.57
CA ILE A 110 -8.70 -63.26 -120.04
C ILE A 110 -7.31 -62.61 -120.26
N VAL A 111 -6.29 -63.35 -120.67
CA VAL A 111 -5.98 -63.69 -122.07
C VAL A 111 -5.75 -62.45 -122.93
N SER A 112 -4.62 -62.47 -123.64
CA SER A 112 -4.18 -61.57 -124.71
C SER A 112 -3.83 -60.14 -124.25
N THR A 113 -2.62 -59.66 -124.45
CA THR A 113 -2.09 -59.48 -125.81
C THR A 113 -0.54 -59.35 -125.78
N LEU A 114 0.13 -60.38 -126.32
CA LEU A 114 1.30 -60.31 -127.23
C LEU A 114 2.64 -59.75 -126.68
N LEU A 115 3.77 -60.45 -126.68
CA LEU A 115 4.22 -61.53 -127.57
C LEU A 115 5.19 -62.49 -126.87
N ALA A 116 4.73 -63.73 -126.69
CA ALA A 116 5.50 -64.90 -127.06
C ALA A 116 5.09 -65.26 -128.49
N SER A 117 6.05 -65.38 -129.41
CA SER A 117 6.03 -66.34 -130.51
C SER A 117 7.35 -66.30 -131.27
N ARG A 118 8.23 -67.23 -130.91
CA ARG A 118 8.93 -68.13 -131.84
C ARG A 118 9.36 -69.32 -130.97
N GLU A 119 9.01 -70.57 -131.20
CA GLU A 119 8.59 -71.29 -132.39
C GLU A 119 7.92 -72.60 -131.92
N SER A 120 7.12 -73.21 -132.80
CA SER A 120 6.44 -74.49 -132.63
C SER A 120 7.35 -75.66 -132.19
N PRO A 121 6.80 -76.69 -131.51
CA PRO A 121 7.49 -77.95 -131.29
C PRO A 121 7.31 -78.93 -132.47
N ALA A 122 8.23 -79.88 -132.50
CA ALA A 122 8.42 -80.91 -133.50
C ALA A 122 7.25 -81.90 -133.69
N GLY A 123 7.16 -82.42 -134.92
CA GLY A 123 6.87 -83.83 -135.16
C GLY A 123 5.57 -84.15 -135.88
N GLN A 124 5.64 -84.35 -137.20
CA GLN A 124 5.21 -85.61 -137.82
C GLN A 124 5.67 -85.70 -139.27
N SER A 125 6.34 -86.81 -139.55
CA SER A 125 6.88 -87.25 -140.83
C SER A 125 5.76 -87.63 -141.81
N THR A 126 5.84 -87.16 -143.05
CA THR A 126 5.40 -87.96 -144.22
C THR A 126 6.35 -87.73 -145.39
N VAL A 127 6.83 -88.85 -145.90
CA VAL A 127 7.84 -89.07 -146.93
C VAL A 127 7.31 -88.72 -148.31
N THR A 128 8.09 -88.03 -149.14
CA THR A 128 8.19 -88.31 -150.58
C THR A 128 9.56 -87.90 -151.11
N TYR A 129 10.17 -88.84 -151.84
CA TYR A 129 11.51 -88.82 -152.41
C TYR A 129 11.73 -87.72 -153.44
N THR A 130 12.88 -87.03 -153.41
CA THR A 130 13.82 -86.95 -154.55
C THR A 130 15.21 -86.49 -154.08
N LYS A 131 16.23 -87.25 -154.49
CA LYS A 131 17.67 -87.10 -154.20
C LYS A 131 18.18 -85.67 -154.35
N LEU A 132 19.11 -85.22 -153.49
CA LEU A 132 20.22 -84.32 -153.84
C LEU A 132 21.37 -84.35 -152.81
N SER A 133 22.52 -84.85 -153.29
CA SER A 133 23.96 -84.62 -153.01
C SER A 133 24.54 -84.24 -151.63
N SER A 134 25.68 -84.90 -151.36
CA SER A 134 26.65 -84.92 -150.24
C SER A 134 27.21 -83.60 -149.68
N GLU A 135 26.72 -82.43 -150.11
CA GLU A 135 27.30 -81.13 -149.69
C GLU A 135 26.50 -80.43 -148.60
N GLN A 136 25.23 -80.81 -148.37
CA GLN A 136 24.34 -80.13 -147.42
C GLN A 136 24.33 -80.73 -146.01
N LEU A 137 24.92 -81.92 -145.82
CA LEU A 137 25.00 -82.59 -144.51
C LEU A 137 26.18 -82.13 -143.64
N GLU A 138 27.23 -81.56 -144.24
CA GLU A 138 28.39 -81.03 -143.51
C GLU A 138 28.08 -79.65 -142.88
N ALA A 139 27.41 -78.77 -143.64
CA ALA A 139 27.08 -77.41 -143.19
C ALA A 139 26.02 -77.37 -142.05
N LEU A 140 25.13 -78.37 -141.98
CA LEU A 140 24.15 -78.46 -140.88
C LEU A 140 24.81 -78.95 -139.57
N ARG A 141 25.89 -79.73 -139.67
CA ARG A 141 26.60 -80.26 -138.49
C ARG A 141 27.46 -79.18 -137.81
N GLU A 142 28.13 -78.32 -138.57
CA GLU A 142 28.84 -77.17 -138.01
C GLU A 142 27.92 -76.15 -137.32
N HIS A 143 26.72 -75.92 -137.86
CA HIS A 143 25.79 -74.95 -137.27
C HIS A 143 25.21 -75.43 -135.92
N VAL A 144 24.93 -76.73 -135.79
CA VAL A 144 24.42 -77.33 -134.55
C VAL A 144 25.48 -77.35 -133.46
N ASP A 145 26.75 -77.64 -133.79
CA ASP A 145 27.84 -77.61 -132.82
C ASP A 145 28.16 -76.17 -132.36
N HIS A 146 28.06 -75.18 -133.26
CA HIS A 146 28.23 -73.76 -132.90
C HIS A 146 27.11 -73.24 -131.99
N GLN A 147 25.84 -73.61 -132.24
CA GLN A 147 24.72 -73.24 -131.37
C GLN A 147 24.80 -73.92 -129.99
N SER A 148 25.29 -75.16 -129.90
CA SER A 148 25.52 -75.84 -128.62
C SER A 148 26.57 -75.10 -127.76
N GLY A 149 27.65 -74.62 -128.39
CA GLY A 149 28.69 -73.84 -127.68
C GLY A 149 28.19 -72.49 -127.16
N GLN A 150 27.33 -71.79 -127.91
CA GLN A 150 26.74 -70.52 -127.45
C GLN A 150 25.75 -70.72 -126.29
N LEU A 151 24.96 -71.80 -126.31
CA LEU A 151 24.05 -72.13 -125.21
C LEU A 151 24.77 -72.54 -123.93
N GLU A 152 25.89 -73.26 -124.02
CA GLU A 152 26.70 -73.56 -122.83
C GLU A 152 27.35 -72.30 -122.22
N SER A 153 27.84 -71.38 -123.06
CA SER A 153 28.37 -70.08 -122.61
C SER A 153 27.30 -69.26 -121.88
N GLN A 154 26.10 -69.15 -122.45
CA GLN A 154 24.98 -68.41 -121.83
C GLN A 154 24.49 -69.06 -120.53
N LYS A 155 24.51 -70.40 -120.43
CA LYS A 155 24.17 -71.13 -119.20
C LYS A 155 25.19 -70.89 -118.09
N LEU A 156 26.47 -70.81 -118.45
CA LEU A 156 27.55 -70.48 -117.51
C LEU A 156 27.44 -69.04 -117.00
N GLU A 157 27.13 -68.07 -117.87
CA GLU A 157 26.86 -66.70 -117.44
C GLU A 157 25.63 -66.62 -116.53
N LEU A 158 24.51 -67.25 -116.88
CA LEU A 158 23.31 -67.26 -116.03
C LEU A 158 23.55 -67.95 -114.68
N ALA A 159 24.34 -69.03 -114.64
CA ALA A 159 24.73 -69.67 -113.39
C ALA A 159 25.60 -68.75 -112.53
N SER A 160 26.52 -67.99 -113.16
CA SER A 160 27.37 -67.02 -112.47
C SER A 160 26.58 -65.83 -111.92
N VAL A 161 25.62 -65.31 -112.68
CA VAL A 161 24.74 -64.21 -112.29
C VAL A 161 23.78 -64.64 -111.19
N ASN A 162 23.19 -65.83 -111.28
CA ASN A 162 22.30 -66.34 -110.23
C ASN A 162 23.06 -66.64 -108.93
N ALA A 163 24.29 -67.15 -109.01
CA ALA A 163 25.16 -67.30 -107.85
C ALA A 163 25.56 -65.96 -107.23
N GLN A 164 25.77 -64.91 -108.04
CA GLN A 164 26.00 -63.54 -107.55
C GLN A 164 24.76 -62.97 -106.86
N LEU A 165 23.57 -63.16 -107.43
CA LEU A 165 22.31 -62.66 -106.88
C LEU A 165 21.97 -63.35 -105.55
N LEU A 166 22.21 -64.66 -105.44
CA LEU A 166 22.04 -65.40 -104.19
C LEU A 166 23.04 -64.94 -103.12
N ARG A 167 24.30 -64.68 -103.50
CA ARG A 167 25.30 -64.08 -102.60
C ARG A 167 24.88 -62.68 -102.15
N GLN A 168 24.36 -61.85 -103.06
CA GLN A 168 23.93 -60.50 -102.75
C GLN A 168 22.74 -60.49 -101.78
N LYS A 169 21.77 -61.40 -101.99
CA LYS A 169 20.63 -61.59 -101.07
C LYS A 169 21.10 -62.07 -99.68
N GLN A 170 22.02 -63.02 -99.62
CA GLN A 170 22.56 -63.50 -98.33
C GLN A 170 23.34 -62.41 -97.58
N LEU A 171 24.07 -61.54 -98.31
CA LEU A 171 24.75 -60.40 -97.72
C LEU A 171 23.77 -59.34 -97.20
N GLN A 172 22.70 -59.05 -97.94
CA GLN A 172 21.66 -58.12 -97.51
C GLN A 172 20.89 -58.64 -96.29
N GLU A 173 20.54 -59.93 -96.25
CA GLU A 173 19.82 -60.50 -95.12
C GLU A 173 20.67 -60.54 -93.84
N LYS A 174 21.97 -60.80 -93.97
CA LYS A 174 22.93 -60.68 -92.85
C LYS A 174 23.11 -59.23 -92.40
N ALA A 175 23.16 -58.28 -93.32
CA ALA A 175 23.27 -56.85 -92.99
C ALA A 175 22.01 -56.34 -92.27
N LEU A 176 20.82 -56.75 -92.70
CA LEU A 176 19.55 -56.33 -92.09
C LEU A 176 19.41 -56.86 -90.65
N LYS A 177 19.71 -58.14 -90.42
CA LYS A 177 19.68 -58.74 -89.07
C LYS A 177 20.71 -58.10 -88.14
N ALA A 178 21.88 -57.72 -88.65
CA ALA A 178 22.88 -57.00 -87.86
C ALA A 178 22.37 -55.61 -87.45
N VAL A 179 21.70 -54.88 -88.35
CA VAL A 179 21.14 -53.54 -88.08
C VAL A 179 19.95 -53.60 -87.11
N GLU A 180 19.07 -54.59 -87.19
CA GLU A 180 17.96 -54.77 -86.26
C GLU A 180 18.44 -55.10 -84.84
N VAL A 181 19.41 -56.02 -84.72
CA VAL A 181 20.01 -56.37 -83.43
C VAL A 181 20.77 -55.17 -82.85
N GLU A 182 21.44 -54.38 -83.67
CA GLU A 182 22.12 -53.16 -83.22
C GLU A 182 21.13 -52.08 -82.75
N ARG A 183 20.01 -51.87 -83.46
CA ARG A 183 18.93 -50.95 -83.04
C ARG A 183 18.25 -51.39 -81.76
N VAL A 184 17.90 -52.67 -81.62
CA VAL A 184 17.27 -53.20 -80.41
C VAL A 184 18.23 -53.12 -79.23
N ASN A 185 19.50 -53.47 -79.40
CA ASN A 185 20.51 -53.33 -78.35
C ASN A 185 20.76 -51.85 -77.99
N ALA A 186 20.70 -50.92 -78.95
CA ALA A 186 20.79 -49.49 -78.68
C ALA A 186 19.59 -49.01 -77.86
N LEU A 187 18.37 -49.40 -78.24
CA LEU A 187 17.14 -49.10 -77.53
C LEU A 187 17.10 -49.71 -76.12
N GLU A 188 17.53 -50.96 -75.93
CA GLU A 188 17.63 -51.57 -74.60
C GLU A 188 18.67 -50.87 -73.73
N ARG A 189 19.80 -50.44 -74.30
CA ARG A 189 20.79 -49.64 -73.58
C ARG A 189 20.23 -48.27 -73.19
N GLU A 190 19.48 -47.62 -74.08
CA GLU A 190 18.81 -46.36 -73.76
C GLU A 190 17.73 -46.55 -72.70
N LEU A 191 16.89 -47.58 -72.80
CA LEU A 191 15.85 -47.89 -71.82
C LEU A 191 16.45 -48.22 -70.45
N LYS A 192 17.54 -48.99 -70.41
CA LYS A 192 18.27 -49.29 -69.17
C LYS A 192 18.93 -48.05 -68.57
N LYS A 193 19.45 -47.14 -69.40
CA LYS A 193 19.94 -45.82 -68.96
C LYS A 193 18.80 -44.98 -68.38
N HIS A 194 17.62 -44.95 -69.01
CA HIS A 194 16.45 -44.24 -68.49
C HIS A 194 15.94 -44.85 -67.18
N GLN A 195 15.98 -46.17 -67.03
CA GLN A 195 15.55 -46.84 -65.82
C GLN A 195 16.52 -46.61 -64.65
N GLN A 196 17.84 -46.70 -64.89
CA GLN A 196 18.84 -46.29 -63.89
C GLN A 196 18.75 -44.81 -63.55
N ALA A 197 18.50 -43.95 -64.54
CA ALA A 197 18.29 -42.52 -64.31
C ALA A 197 17.05 -42.28 -63.43
N ASN A 198 15.94 -42.97 -63.69
CA ASN A 198 14.73 -42.86 -62.88
C ASN A 198 14.93 -43.37 -61.45
N GLU A 199 15.66 -44.47 -61.26
CA GLU A 199 15.97 -44.98 -59.92
C GLU A 199 16.89 -44.02 -59.15
N ALA A 200 17.90 -43.46 -59.82
CA ALA A 200 18.74 -42.40 -59.27
C ALA A 200 17.92 -41.13 -58.94
N PHE A 201 16.97 -40.75 -59.79
CA PHE A 201 16.05 -39.64 -59.56
C PHE A 201 15.13 -39.89 -58.36
N GLN A 202 14.58 -41.08 -58.21
CA GLN A 202 13.74 -41.41 -57.05
C GLN A 202 14.56 -41.45 -55.75
N LYS A 203 15.80 -41.94 -55.81
CA LYS A 203 16.72 -41.87 -54.67
C LYS A 203 17.01 -40.41 -54.30
N ALA A 204 17.32 -39.56 -55.28
CA ALA A 204 17.53 -38.13 -55.07
C ALA A 204 16.28 -37.44 -54.51
N LEU A 205 15.08 -37.77 -55.01
CA LEU A 205 13.82 -37.24 -54.47
C LEU A 205 13.57 -37.64 -53.01
N ARG A 206 13.95 -38.88 -52.64
CA ARG A 206 13.83 -39.35 -51.25
C ARG A 206 14.82 -38.64 -50.34
N GLU A 207 16.08 -38.48 -50.77
CA GLU A 207 17.11 -37.72 -50.05
C GLU A 207 16.71 -36.23 -49.90
N ILE A 208 16.17 -35.62 -50.96
CA ILE A 208 15.63 -34.25 -50.91
C ILE A 208 14.44 -34.18 -49.95
N GLY A 209 13.55 -35.17 -49.97
CA GLY A 209 12.42 -35.25 -49.04
C GLY A 209 12.86 -35.30 -47.58
N GLU A 210 13.88 -36.11 -47.26
CA GLU A 210 14.49 -36.16 -45.93
C GLU A 210 15.07 -34.81 -45.51
N ILE A 211 15.82 -34.15 -46.41
CA ILE A 211 16.37 -32.81 -46.18
C ILE A 211 15.25 -31.77 -45.97
N VAL A 212 14.21 -31.77 -46.79
CA VAL A 212 13.09 -30.83 -46.66
C VAL A 212 12.38 -31.04 -45.33
N THR A 213 12.16 -32.29 -44.90
CA THR A 213 11.58 -32.54 -43.57
C THR A 213 12.51 -32.13 -42.43
N ALA A 214 13.83 -32.24 -42.60
CA ALA A 214 14.80 -31.77 -41.61
C ALA A 214 14.83 -30.24 -41.53
N VAL A 215 14.83 -29.54 -42.67
CA VAL A 215 14.74 -28.07 -42.75
C VAL A 215 13.43 -27.57 -42.15
N ALA A 216 12.31 -28.24 -42.43
CA ALA A 216 11.02 -27.89 -41.83
C ALA A 216 11.02 -28.03 -40.29
N ARG A 217 11.77 -28.99 -39.72
CA ARG A 217 11.95 -29.15 -38.27
C ARG A 217 12.80 -28.04 -37.68
N VAL A 218 13.93 -27.71 -38.30
CA VAL A 218 14.79 -26.59 -37.85
C VAL A 218 14.03 -25.27 -37.90
N ARG A 219 13.18 -25.07 -38.91
CA ARG A 219 12.35 -23.85 -39.03
C ARG A 219 11.32 -23.72 -37.90
N GLU A 220 10.76 -24.83 -37.43
CA GLU A 220 9.86 -24.85 -36.26
C GLU A 220 10.63 -24.57 -34.96
N ILE A 221 11.81 -25.15 -34.80
CA ILE A 221 12.70 -24.86 -33.67
C ILE A 221 13.04 -23.37 -33.64
N ALA A 222 13.38 -22.79 -34.79
CA ALA A 222 13.66 -21.36 -34.93
C ALA A 222 12.43 -20.51 -34.61
N ALA A 223 11.23 -20.93 -35.01
CA ALA A 223 9.99 -20.24 -34.67
C ALA A 223 9.73 -20.26 -33.16
N VAL A 224 9.87 -21.41 -32.50
CA VAL A 224 9.68 -21.54 -31.05
C VAL A 224 10.75 -20.75 -30.27
N THR A 225 12.02 -20.80 -30.69
CA THR A 225 13.06 -19.98 -30.04
C THR A 225 12.85 -18.48 -30.28
N THR A 226 12.32 -18.10 -31.45
CA THR A 226 11.90 -16.72 -31.71
C THR A 226 10.74 -16.34 -30.80
N ALA A 227 9.73 -17.19 -30.63
CA ALA A 227 8.61 -16.96 -29.72
C ALA A 227 9.06 -16.79 -28.26
N VAL A 228 9.95 -17.68 -27.79
CA VAL A 228 10.57 -17.60 -26.45
C VAL A 228 11.34 -16.29 -26.29
N ALA A 229 12.08 -15.84 -27.31
CA ALA A 229 12.78 -14.55 -27.29
C ALA A 229 11.82 -13.35 -27.21
N HIS A 230 10.59 -13.47 -27.72
CA HIS A 230 9.53 -12.46 -27.58
C HIS A 230 8.71 -12.61 -26.28
N GLY A 231 9.06 -13.58 -25.41
CA GLY A 231 8.38 -13.83 -24.14
C GLY A 231 7.13 -14.73 -24.25
N ASP A 232 6.82 -15.30 -25.42
CA ASP A 232 5.75 -16.28 -25.56
C ASP A 232 6.26 -17.68 -25.21
N LEU A 233 5.93 -18.11 -23.98
CA LEU A 233 6.32 -19.40 -23.40
C LEU A 233 5.22 -20.47 -23.58
N THR A 234 4.20 -20.21 -24.41
CA THR A 234 3.11 -21.16 -24.63
C THR A 234 3.40 -22.17 -25.73
N GLN A 235 4.30 -21.83 -26.66
CA GLN A 235 4.63 -22.66 -27.82
C GLN A 235 5.67 -23.73 -27.48
N LYS A 236 5.44 -24.95 -27.99
CA LYS A 236 6.38 -26.08 -27.90
C LYS A 236 6.66 -26.66 -29.28
N ILE A 237 7.78 -27.34 -29.40
CA ILE A 237 8.12 -28.11 -30.60
C ILE A 237 7.38 -29.45 -30.50
N GLU A 238 6.35 -29.65 -31.32
CA GLU A 238 5.47 -30.83 -31.26
C GLU A 238 5.83 -31.90 -32.29
N ARG A 239 6.49 -31.53 -33.40
CA ARG A 239 6.81 -32.51 -34.44
C ARG A 239 7.80 -33.59 -33.95
N PRO A 240 7.58 -34.88 -34.27
CA PRO A 240 8.49 -35.95 -33.89
C PRO A 240 9.82 -35.83 -34.65
N ALA A 241 10.90 -35.59 -33.90
CA ALA A 241 12.26 -35.61 -34.42
C ALA A 241 12.96 -36.95 -34.13
N GLN A 242 14.06 -37.22 -34.86
CA GLN A 242 14.92 -38.39 -34.65
C GLN A 242 16.38 -37.94 -34.58
N GLY A 243 17.20 -38.67 -33.84
CA GLY A 243 18.63 -38.37 -33.66
C GLY A 243 18.88 -37.11 -32.81
N GLU A 244 19.88 -36.30 -33.20
CA GLU A 244 20.31 -35.10 -32.47
C GLU A 244 19.22 -34.02 -32.39
N ILE A 245 18.34 -33.93 -33.41
CA ILE A 245 17.22 -32.98 -33.42
C ILE A 245 16.20 -33.31 -32.32
N LEU A 246 16.03 -34.60 -31.95
CA LEU A 246 15.17 -34.99 -30.83
C LEU A 246 15.76 -34.55 -29.49
N GLN A 247 17.08 -34.70 -29.30
CA GLN A 247 17.76 -34.24 -28.09
C GLN A 247 17.66 -32.71 -27.97
N LEU A 248 17.83 -31.98 -29.08
CA LEU A 248 17.65 -30.54 -29.13
C LEU A 248 16.21 -30.14 -28.81
N GLN A 249 15.22 -30.80 -29.42
CA GLN A 249 13.79 -30.60 -29.14
C GLN A 249 13.47 -30.80 -27.66
N GLN A 250 13.93 -31.90 -27.07
CA GLN A 250 13.72 -32.19 -25.65
C GLN A 250 14.37 -31.13 -24.75
N THR A 251 15.60 -30.70 -25.08
CA THR A 251 16.32 -29.67 -24.32
C THR A 251 15.60 -28.32 -24.39
N ILE A 252 15.16 -27.91 -25.59
CA ILE A 252 14.41 -26.66 -25.77
C ILE A 252 13.05 -26.74 -25.08
N ASN A 253 12.28 -27.82 -25.27
CA ASN A 253 10.97 -27.96 -24.60
C ASN A 253 11.12 -27.96 -23.07
N THR A 254 12.14 -28.63 -22.52
CA THR A 254 12.43 -28.60 -21.07
C THR A 254 12.80 -27.19 -20.61
N MET A 255 13.58 -26.44 -21.40
CA MET A 255 13.90 -25.04 -21.12
C MET A 255 12.65 -24.16 -21.13
N VAL A 256 11.76 -24.31 -22.12
CA VAL A 256 10.49 -23.57 -22.19
C VAL A 256 9.62 -23.89 -20.97
N ASP A 257 9.54 -25.16 -20.56
CA ASP A 257 8.78 -25.56 -19.38
C ASP A 257 9.33 -24.98 -18.07
N GLN A 258 10.66 -24.98 -17.90
CA GLN A 258 11.31 -24.35 -16.76
C GLN A 258 11.09 -22.83 -16.76
N LEU A 259 11.23 -22.17 -17.90
CA LEU A 259 11.00 -20.73 -18.06
C LEU A 259 9.55 -20.36 -17.75
N ARG A 260 8.59 -21.13 -18.27
CA ARG A 260 7.15 -20.91 -18.04
C ARG A 260 6.80 -21.04 -16.57
N THR A 261 7.32 -22.07 -15.91
CA THR A 261 7.10 -22.30 -14.47
C THR A 261 7.74 -21.20 -13.64
N PHE A 262 9.00 -20.83 -13.95
CA PHE A 262 9.69 -19.73 -13.28
C PHE A 262 8.97 -18.39 -13.45
N ALA A 263 8.54 -18.05 -14.66
CA ALA A 263 7.82 -16.81 -14.94
C ALA A 263 6.48 -16.73 -14.19
N ALA A 264 5.71 -17.82 -14.20
CA ALA A 264 4.46 -17.90 -13.43
C ALA A 264 4.73 -17.70 -11.93
N GLU A 265 5.77 -18.33 -11.41
CA GLU A 265 6.04 -18.34 -9.97
C GLU A 265 6.63 -17.01 -9.47
N VAL A 266 7.52 -16.38 -10.24
CA VAL A 266 8.01 -15.03 -9.94
C VAL A 266 6.87 -14.01 -10.04
N THR A 267 5.98 -14.13 -11.03
CA THR A 267 4.81 -13.25 -11.16
C THR A 267 3.89 -13.41 -9.96
N ARG A 268 3.67 -14.65 -9.50
CA ARG A 268 2.88 -14.94 -8.32
C ARG A 268 3.50 -14.34 -7.06
N VAL A 269 4.78 -14.61 -6.77
CA VAL A 269 5.46 -14.09 -5.58
C VAL A 269 5.54 -12.56 -5.59
N ALA A 270 5.80 -11.95 -6.74
CA ALA A 270 5.80 -10.50 -6.89
C ALA A 270 4.41 -9.90 -6.60
N ARG A 271 3.34 -10.56 -7.05
CA ARG A 271 1.97 -10.16 -6.75
C ARG A 271 1.65 -10.35 -5.27
N ASP A 272 1.89 -11.53 -4.71
CA ASP A 272 1.53 -11.89 -3.33
C ASP A 272 2.28 -11.00 -2.33
N VAL A 273 3.61 -10.91 -2.43
CA VAL A 273 4.45 -10.16 -1.47
C VAL A 273 4.48 -8.68 -1.80
N GLY A 274 4.51 -8.30 -3.08
CA GLY A 274 4.68 -6.91 -3.51
C GLY A 274 3.39 -6.12 -3.64
N THR A 275 2.27 -6.74 -4.00
CA THR A 275 0.99 -6.03 -4.24
C THR A 275 -0.13 -6.39 -3.27
N GLU A 276 -0.30 -7.67 -2.94
CA GLU A 276 -1.38 -8.11 -2.05
C GLU A 276 -1.00 -8.05 -0.56
N GLY A 277 0.29 -7.92 -0.25
CA GLY A 277 0.79 -7.89 1.13
C GLY A 277 0.68 -9.24 1.84
N ILE A 278 0.54 -10.34 1.10
CA ILE A 278 0.53 -11.70 1.63
C ILE A 278 1.97 -12.09 1.94
N LEU A 279 2.40 -11.80 3.16
CA LEU A 279 3.78 -12.02 3.60
C LEU A 279 4.05 -13.50 3.87
N GLY A 280 5.10 -14.05 3.24
CA GLY A 280 5.54 -15.45 3.38
C GLY A 280 5.47 -16.27 2.09
N GLY A 281 4.98 -15.71 0.99
CA GLY A 281 5.01 -16.37 -0.31
C GLY A 281 6.44 -16.60 -0.80
N GLN A 282 6.77 -17.86 -1.13
CA GLN A 282 8.04 -18.25 -1.72
C GLN A 282 7.79 -18.93 -3.07
N ALA A 283 8.73 -18.78 -3.99
CA ALA A 283 8.75 -19.45 -5.27
C ALA A 283 9.28 -20.88 -5.09
N GLU A 284 8.48 -21.87 -5.44
CA GLU A 284 8.88 -23.27 -5.43
C GLU A 284 8.90 -23.79 -6.87
N ILE A 285 10.09 -24.12 -7.36
CA ILE A 285 10.30 -24.56 -8.73
C ILE A 285 11.11 -25.85 -8.69
N GLU A 286 10.53 -26.93 -9.20
CA GLU A 286 11.20 -28.23 -9.24
C GLU A 286 12.20 -28.31 -10.40
N GLY A 287 13.33 -28.98 -10.18
CA GLY A 287 14.28 -29.34 -11.23
C GLY A 287 15.16 -28.20 -11.76
N VAL A 288 15.13 -27.00 -11.17
CA VAL A 288 16.03 -25.90 -11.53
C VAL A 288 17.45 -26.14 -11.05
N LYS A 289 18.43 -25.92 -11.94
CA LYS A 289 19.86 -26.10 -11.69
C LYS A 289 20.65 -24.90 -12.20
N GLY A 290 21.85 -24.70 -11.67
CA GLY A 290 22.72 -23.59 -12.05
C GLY A 290 22.09 -22.23 -11.77
N MET A 291 22.11 -21.33 -12.75
CA MET A 291 21.62 -19.95 -12.61
C MET A 291 20.15 -19.88 -12.17
N TRP A 292 19.31 -20.81 -12.61
CA TRP A 292 17.89 -20.83 -12.26
C TRP A 292 17.66 -21.07 -10.77
N ASN A 293 18.47 -21.94 -10.15
CA ASN A 293 18.41 -22.15 -8.72
C ASN A 293 18.87 -20.89 -7.97
N THR A 294 19.95 -20.26 -8.42
CA THR A 294 20.45 -19.01 -7.85
C THR A 294 19.39 -17.89 -7.91
N LEU A 295 18.70 -17.73 -9.04
CA LEU A 295 17.63 -16.75 -9.19
C LEU A 295 16.44 -17.05 -8.26
N THR A 296 16.03 -18.31 -8.16
CA THR A 296 14.95 -18.74 -7.27
C THR A 296 15.29 -18.44 -5.80
N VAL A 297 16.53 -18.78 -5.39
CA VAL A 297 17.04 -18.47 -4.04
C VAL A 297 17.08 -16.97 -3.78
N ASN A 298 17.50 -16.16 -4.76
CA ASN A 298 17.56 -14.70 -4.61
C ASN A 298 16.16 -14.07 -4.49
N VAL A 299 15.19 -14.52 -5.29
CA VAL A 299 13.79 -14.07 -5.19
C VAL A 299 13.20 -14.46 -3.83
N ASN A 300 13.45 -15.69 -3.38
CA ASN A 300 12.98 -16.14 -2.07
C ASN A 300 13.65 -15.39 -0.91
N ALA A 301 14.94 -15.10 -1.01
CA ALA A 301 15.64 -14.28 -0.03
C ALA A 301 15.08 -12.86 0.04
N MET A 302 14.78 -12.24 -1.12
CA MET A 302 14.13 -10.93 -1.18
C MET A 302 12.74 -10.96 -0.54
N ALA A 303 11.90 -11.93 -0.93
CA ALA A 303 10.55 -12.09 -0.39
C ALA A 303 10.55 -12.35 1.13
N ASN A 304 11.49 -13.17 1.61
CA ASN A 304 11.62 -13.48 3.04
C ASN A 304 12.12 -12.29 3.86
N ASN A 305 13.09 -11.52 3.34
CA ASN A 305 13.58 -10.32 4.00
C ASN A 305 12.48 -9.28 4.15
N LEU A 306 11.75 -8.97 3.06
CA LEU A 306 10.62 -8.03 3.10
C LEU A 306 9.51 -8.53 4.03
N THR A 307 9.17 -9.82 3.96
CA THR A 307 8.19 -10.46 4.84
C THR A 307 8.56 -10.30 6.31
N THR A 308 9.79 -10.62 6.67
CA THR A 308 10.25 -10.57 8.07
C THR A 308 10.28 -9.14 8.59
N GLN A 309 10.81 -8.21 7.79
CA GLN A 309 10.93 -6.81 8.16
C GLN A 309 9.57 -6.13 8.34
N VAL A 310 8.65 -6.28 7.38
CA VAL A 310 7.31 -5.67 7.45
C VAL A 310 6.48 -6.31 8.57
N ARG A 311 6.55 -7.64 8.74
CA ARG A 311 5.81 -8.33 9.81
C ARG A 311 6.29 -7.90 11.19
N ASP A 312 7.59 -7.74 11.41
CA ASP A 312 8.14 -7.26 12.68
C ASP A 312 7.69 -5.83 12.99
N ILE A 313 7.76 -4.93 12.00
CA ILE A 313 7.25 -3.56 12.12
C ILE A 313 5.75 -3.54 12.46
N ALA A 314 4.94 -4.38 11.80
CA ALA A 314 3.51 -4.47 12.07
C ALA A 314 3.22 -4.96 13.49
N MET A 315 3.97 -5.95 14.00
CA MET A 315 3.83 -6.42 15.38
C MET A 315 4.13 -5.33 16.39
N VAL A 316 5.26 -4.62 16.23
CA VAL A 316 5.67 -3.54 17.13
C VAL A 316 4.67 -2.40 17.09
N THR A 317 4.22 -1.97 15.91
CA THR A 317 3.23 -0.89 15.78
C THR A 317 1.89 -1.30 16.42
N THR A 318 1.50 -2.57 16.30
CA THR A 318 0.32 -3.11 16.98
C THR A 318 0.49 -3.16 18.50
N ALA A 319 1.67 -3.50 19.00
CA ALA A 319 1.99 -3.48 20.43
C ALA A 319 1.92 -2.06 21.00
N VAL A 320 2.52 -1.09 20.30
CA VAL A 320 2.45 0.33 20.64
C VAL A 320 1.01 0.84 20.68
N ALA A 321 0.19 0.46 19.70
CA ALA A 321 -1.24 0.81 19.69
C ALA A 321 -2.02 0.21 20.88
N LYS A 322 -1.56 -0.93 21.43
CA LYS A 322 -2.10 -1.54 22.65
C LYS A 322 -1.48 -0.98 23.93
N GLY A 323 -0.54 -0.05 23.83
CA GLY A 323 0.17 0.56 24.96
C GLY A 323 1.37 -0.24 25.48
N ASP A 324 1.79 -1.31 24.80
CA ASP A 324 3.04 -2.01 25.10
C ASP A 324 4.22 -1.32 24.41
N LEU A 325 4.90 -0.46 25.16
CA LEU A 325 6.07 0.30 24.72
C LEU A 325 7.39 -0.42 24.99
N THR A 326 7.37 -1.71 25.35
CA THR A 326 8.60 -2.49 25.60
C THR A 326 9.15 -3.15 24.34
N GLN A 327 8.32 -3.29 23.31
CA GLN A 327 8.69 -3.93 22.05
C GLN A 327 9.35 -2.95 21.09
N LYS A 328 10.39 -3.43 20.40
CA LYS A 328 11.12 -2.69 19.37
C LYS A 328 11.30 -3.57 18.15
N VAL A 329 11.43 -2.92 17.00
CA VAL A 329 11.73 -3.60 15.73
C VAL A 329 13.14 -4.17 15.83
N GLN A 330 13.26 -5.48 15.73
CA GLN A 330 14.50 -6.24 15.87
C GLN A 330 15.05 -6.68 14.52
N ALA A 331 14.20 -6.84 13.51
CA ALA A 331 14.57 -7.29 12.17
C ALA A 331 15.79 -6.55 11.60
N GLU A 332 16.68 -7.29 10.94
CA GLU A 332 17.82 -6.71 10.23
C GLU A 332 17.35 -5.99 8.97
N CYS A 333 17.41 -4.67 8.99
CA CYS A 333 16.97 -3.80 7.91
C CYS A 333 18.17 -3.06 7.30
N LYS A 334 18.08 -2.74 6.01
CA LYS A 334 19.07 -1.92 5.29
C LYS A 334 18.34 -0.86 4.45
N GLY A 335 19.03 0.24 4.15
CA GLY A 335 18.47 1.33 3.34
C GLY A 335 17.25 1.99 4.01
N GLU A 336 16.23 2.30 3.22
CA GLU A 336 15.00 2.98 3.68
C GLU A 336 14.25 2.22 4.79
N ILE A 337 14.30 0.88 4.77
CA ILE A 337 13.66 0.06 5.82
C ILE A 337 14.42 0.20 7.15
N PHE A 338 15.73 0.46 7.11
CA PHE A 338 16.49 0.76 8.33
C PHE A 338 16.11 2.13 8.90
N GLU A 339 15.93 3.14 8.05
CA GLU A 339 15.43 4.45 8.47
C GLU A 339 14.05 4.32 9.11
N LEU A 340 13.13 3.58 8.46
CA LEU A 340 11.81 3.29 9.03
C LEU A 340 11.88 2.60 10.40
N LYS A 341 12.72 1.55 10.52
CA LYS A 341 12.99 0.87 11.80
C LYS A 341 13.49 1.86 12.85
N SER A 342 14.44 2.72 12.49
CA SER A 342 15.01 3.70 13.41
C SER A 342 13.96 4.70 13.86
N THR A 343 13.17 5.26 12.94
CA THR A 343 12.10 6.22 13.25
C THR A 343 11.06 5.60 14.17
N ILE A 344 10.61 4.37 13.90
CA ILE A 344 9.65 3.66 14.76
C ILE A 344 10.25 3.40 16.14
N ASN A 345 11.48 2.91 16.23
CA ASN A 345 12.13 2.65 17.52
C ASN A 345 12.35 3.93 18.32
N SER A 346 12.74 5.03 17.67
CA SER A 346 12.86 6.36 18.30
C SER A 346 11.51 6.88 18.80
N MET A 347 10.43 6.70 18.03
CA MET A 347 9.07 7.04 18.47
C MET A 347 8.67 6.21 19.72
N VAL A 348 8.96 4.91 19.73
CA VAL A 348 8.71 4.05 20.92
C VAL A 348 9.50 4.54 22.12
N ASP A 349 10.77 4.91 21.95
CA ASP A 349 11.61 5.44 23.02
C ASP A 349 11.07 6.75 23.60
N GLN A 350 10.66 7.68 22.73
CA GLN A 350 10.05 8.96 23.14
C GLN A 350 8.73 8.72 23.90
N LEU A 351 7.87 7.83 23.40
CA LEU A 351 6.62 7.46 24.07
C LEU A 351 6.89 6.83 25.45
N GLN A 352 7.87 5.94 25.54
CA GLN A 352 8.22 5.27 26.79
C GLN A 352 8.81 6.25 27.81
N GLN A 353 9.63 7.21 27.36
CA GLN A 353 10.14 8.27 28.23
C GLN A 353 9.00 9.17 28.72
N PHE A 354 8.13 9.63 27.82
CA PHE A 354 6.99 10.46 28.16
C PHE A 354 6.05 9.77 29.15
N ALA A 355 5.68 8.51 28.90
CA ALA A 355 4.82 7.74 29.81
C ALA A 355 5.42 7.61 31.21
N ARG A 356 6.74 7.36 31.31
CA ARG A 356 7.44 7.31 32.61
C ARG A 356 7.44 8.66 33.32
N GLU A 357 7.75 9.74 32.63
CA GLU A 357 7.81 11.08 33.25
C GLU A 357 6.42 11.57 33.68
N VAL A 358 5.38 11.35 32.87
CA VAL A 358 4.00 11.70 33.25
C VAL A 358 3.54 10.89 34.46
N THR A 359 3.81 9.58 34.48
CA THR A 359 3.49 8.73 35.64
C THR A 359 4.23 9.18 36.89
N LYS A 360 5.50 9.58 36.75
CA LYS A 360 6.30 10.13 37.85
C LYS A 360 5.73 11.44 38.37
N ILE A 361 5.41 12.42 37.52
CA ILE A 361 4.78 13.68 37.97
C ILE A 361 3.44 13.41 38.64
N ALA A 362 2.59 12.59 38.03
CA ALA A 362 1.28 12.28 38.57
C ALA A 362 1.39 11.67 39.98
N ARG A 363 2.40 10.81 40.20
CA ARG A 363 2.70 10.27 41.52
C ARG A 363 3.27 11.34 42.46
N GLU A 364 4.33 12.04 42.07
CA GLU A 364 5.04 13.00 42.93
C GLU A 364 4.14 14.18 43.34
N VAL A 365 3.48 14.83 42.37
CA VAL A 365 2.65 16.01 42.61
C VAL A 365 1.24 15.62 43.05
N GLY A 366 0.66 14.59 42.43
CA GLY A 366 -0.73 14.21 42.68
C GLY A 366 -0.96 13.34 43.91
N THR A 367 -0.03 12.43 44.25
CA THR A 367 -0.22 11.47 45.35
C THR A 367 0.75 11.65 46.51
N GLU A 368 2.03 11.94 46.24
CA GLU A 368 3.06 12.05 47.28
C GLU A 368 3.17 13.47 47.86
N GLY A 369 2.55 14.47 47.22
CA GLY A 369 2.64 15.86 47.64
C GLY A 369 4.04 16.48 47.53
N ARG A 370 4.95 15.84 46.76
CA ARG A 370 6.27 16.38 46.45
C ARG A 370 6.14 17.43 45.34
N LEU A 371 5.88 18.66 45.77
CA LEU A 371 5.66 19.80 44.88
C LEU A 371 6.97 20.26 44.21
N GLY A 372 6.91 20.56 42.91
CA GLY A 372 8.04 21.03 42.10
C GLY A 372 8.65 19.99 41.16
N GLY A 373 8.06 18.80 41.04
CA GLY A 373 8.43 17.83 40.01
C GLY A 373 8.18 18.36 38.61
N GLN A 374 9.15 18.16 37.71
CA GLN A 374 9.07 18.49 36.28
C GLN A 374 9.45 17.27 35.44
N ALA A 375 8.77 17.11 34.32
CA ALA A 375 9.00 16.08 33.32
C ALA A 375 10.04 16.62 32.37
N THR A 376 11.12 15.88 32.24
CA THR A 376 12.20 16.19 31.30
C THR A 376 12.25 15.10 30.24
N VAL A 377 11.43 15.27 29.21
CA VAL A 377 11.50 14.41 28.02
C VAL A 377 12.48 15.04 27.05
N HIS A 378 13.46 14.26 26.60
CA HIS A 378 14.53 14.73 25.70
C HIS A 378 14.11 14.45 24.26
N ASP A 379 14.59 15.25 23.32
CA ASP A 379 14.37 15.07 21.87
C ASP A 379 12.91 15.00 21.43
N VAL A 380 12.01 15.73 22.11
CA VAL A 380 10.59 15.84 21.73
C VAL A 380 10.32 17.15 21.00
N GLU A 381 9.68 17.02 19.83
CA GLU A 381 9.25 18.14 18.99
C GLU A 381 7.73 18.12 18.78
N GLY A 382 7.19 19.22 18.26
CA GLY A 382 5.77 19.34 17.92
C GLY A 382 4.84 19.08 19.12
N THR A 383 3.83 18.24 18.90
CA THR A 383 2.79 17.92 19.89
C THR A 383 3.34 17.31 21.18
N TRP A 384 4.46 16.57 21.12
CA TRP A 384 5.07 15.96 22.30
C TRP A 384 5.69 16.99 23.23
N ARG A 385 6.33 18.01 22.64
CA ARG A 385 6.86 19.15 23.40
C ARG A 385 5.72 19.91 24.07
N ASP A 386 4.66 20.21 23.32
CA ASP A 386 3.51 20.94 23.82
C ASP A 386 2.79 20.17 24.96
N LEU A 387 2.64 18.85 24.84
CA LEU A 387 2.08 18.02 25.92
C LEU A 387 2.97 18.01 27.16
N THR A 388 4.29 17.90 27.00
CA THR A 388 5.25 17.94 28.11
C THR A 388 5.20 19.30 28.81
N GLU A 389 5.15 20.40 28.05
CA GLU A 389 5.04 21.76 28.57
C GLU A 389 3.72 22.00 29.30
N ASN A 390 2.60 21.48 28.78
CA ASN A 390 1.30 21.56 29.44
C ASN A 390 1.27 20.80 30.78
N VAL A 391 1.83 19.58 30.83
CA VAL A 391 1.93 18.81 32.08
C VAL A 391 2.82 19.54 33.10
N ASN A 392 3.95 20.09 32.65
CA ASN A 392 4.84 20.88 33.49
C ASN A 392 4.19 22.17 33.99
N GLY A 393 3.43 22.86 33.13
CA GLY A 393 2.67 24.05 33.48
C GLY A 393 1.60 23.75 34.54
N MET A 394 0.86 22.65 34.37
CA MET A 394 -0.12 22.19 35.37
C MET A 394 0.56 21.88 36.71
N ALA A 395 1.64 21.10 36.71
CA ALA A 395 2.40 20.74 37.91
C ALA A 395 2.97 21.98 38.63
N MET A 396 3.51 22.94 37.88
CA MET A 396 4.06 24.19 38.41
C MET A 396 2.97 25.09 39.00
N ASN A 397 1.84 25.22 38.32
CA ASN A 397 0.70 26.00 38.81
C ASN A 397 0.17 25.42 40.11
N LEU A 398 -0.10 24.12 40.17
CA LEU A 398 -0.54 23.44 41.40
C LEU A 398 0.50 23.57 42.53
N THR A 399 1.78 23.38 42.21
CA THR A 399 2.88 23.54 43.16
C THR A 399 2.90 24.93 43.78
N THR A 400 2.82 25.97 42.94
CA THR A 400 2.86 27.37 43.38
C THR A 400 1.65 27.68 44.26
N GLN A 401 0.46 27.26 43.83
CA GLN A 401 -0.79 27.50 44.54
C GLN A 401 -0.79 26.85 45.93
N VAL A 402 -0.45 25.56 46.02
CA VAL A 402 -0.43 24.84 47.30
C VAL A 402 0.67 25.38 48.23
N ARG A 403 1.84 25.75 47.69
CA ARG A 403 2.93 26.30 48.50
C ARG A 403 2.59 27.67 49.10
N GLU A 404 1.91 28.53 48.36
CA GLU A 404 1.42 29.81 48.86
C GLU A 404 0.34 29.64 49.95
N ILE A 405 -0.60 28.72 49.75
CA ILE A 405 -1.58 28.35 50.78
C ILE A 405 -0.88 27.87 52.05
N ALA A 406 0.12 26.99 51.91
CA ALA A 406 0.91 26.49 53.03
C ALA A 406 1.67 27.61 53.74
N LYS A 407 2.27 28.55 53.00
CA LYS A 407 2.95 29.72 53.56
C LYS A 407 2.01 30.55 54.43
N VAL A 408 0.86 30.95 53.89
CA VAL A 408 -0.12 31.79 54.60
C VAL A 408 -0.69 31.05 55.81
N THR A 409 -1.05 29.77 55.66
CA THR A 409 -1.58 28.98 56.79
C THR A 409 -0.53 28.80 57.90
N THR A 410 0.76 28.67 57.53
CA THR A 410 1.87 28.62 58.50
C THR A 410 2.08 29.96 59.18
N ALA A 411 1.96 31.08 58.46
CA ALA A 411 2.03 32.43 59.03
C ALA A 411 0.91 32.65 60.06
N VAL A 412 -0.33 32.29 59.70
CA VAL A 412 -1.49 32.33 60.60
C VAL A 412 -1.26 31.47 61.85
N ALA A 413 -0.72 30.26 61.70
CA ALA A 413 -0.40 29.39 62.84
C ALA A 413 0.68 29.98 63.76
N LYS A 414 1.57 30.83 63.24
CA LYS A 414 2.56 31.59 64.01
C LYS A 414 2.02 32.91 64.58
N GLY A 415 0.76 33.24 64.32
CA GLY A 415 0.13 34.49 64.75
C GLY A 415 0.40 35.69 63.84
N ASP A 416 1.03 35.50 62.68
CA ASP A 416 1.18 36.55 61.66
C ASP A 416 -0.05 36.56 60.75
N LEU A 417 -0.91 37.54 60.98
CA LEU A 417 -2.19 37.73 60.28
C LEU A 417 -2.09 38.79 59.17
N THR A 418 -0.87 39.19 58.80
CA THR A 418 -0.63 40.16 57.72
C THR A 418 -0.49 39.51 56.35
N GLU A 419 -0.10 38.24 56.31
CA GLU A 419 0.09 37.46 55.09
C GLU A 419 -1.24 37.01 54.46
N LYS A 420 -1.38 37.18 53.14
CA LYS A 420 -2.53 36.75 52.36
C LYS A 420 -2.10 36.05 51.09
N ILE A 421 -2.96 35.20 50.55
CA ILE A 421 -2.70 34.52 49.29
C ILE A 421 -2.83 35.55 48.16
N GLY A 422 -1.71 35.88 47.51
CA GLY A 422 -1.63 36.89 46.45
C GLY A 422 -1.84 36.34 45.04
N VAL A 423 -1.47 35.09 44.78
CA VAL A 423 -1.42 34.50 43.42
C VAL A 423 -2.79 34.51 42.74
N GLU A 424 -2.80 34.79 41.43
CA GLU A 424 -3.99 34.66 40.59
C GLU A 424 -4.35 33.19 40.41
N VAL A 425 -5.56 32.84 40.84
CA VAL A 425 -6.08 31.48 40.83
C VAL A 425 -7.49 31.50 40.26
N ARG A 426 -7.93 30.36 39.71
CA ARG A 426 -9.25 30.21 39.08
C ARG A 426 -9.93 28.93 39.60
N GLY A 427 -11.24 28.85 39.43
CA GLY A 427 -12.04 27.70 39.84
C GLY A 427 -12.03 27.48 41.36
N GLU A 428 -12.04 26.22 41.78
CA GLU A 428 -12.11 25.83 43.20
C GLU A 428 -10.96 26.40 44.06
N ILE A 429 -9.80 26.62 43.47
CA ILE A 429 -8.65 27.21 44.18
C ILE A 429 -8.87 28.70 44.46
N LEU A 430 -9.67 29.40 43.64
CA LEU A 430 -10.09 30.77 43.93
C LEU A 430 -11.01 30.83 45.15
N ASP A 431 -11.98 29.93 45.23
CA ASP A 431 -12.89 29.84 46.37
C ASP A 431 -12.11 29.54 47.65
N LEU A 432 -11.11 28.64 47.58
CA LEU A 432 -10.20 28.36 48.68
C LEU A 432 -9.37 29.60 49.08
N LYS A 433 -8.81 30.32 48.11
CA LYS A 433 -8.09 31.59 48.35
C LYS A 433 -8.98 32.61 49.07
N ILE A 434 -10.21 32.81 48.59
CA ILE A 434 -11.16 33.77 49.18
C ILE A 434 -11.50 33.35 50.61
N THR A 435 -11.75 32.06 50.83
CA THR A 435 -12.09 31.51 52.15
C THR A 435 -10.95 31.72 53.14
N ILE A 436 -9.71 31.38 52.77
CA ILE A 436 -8.53 31.56 53.63
C ILE A 436 -8.27 33.04 53.88
N ASN A 437 -8.28 33.89 52.86
CA ASN A 437 -8.05 35.33 53.04
C ASN A 437 -9.13 35.96 53.95
N THR A 438 -10.39 35.55 53.80
CA THR A 438 -11.48 36.00 54.68
C THR A 438 -11.29 35.52 56.11
N MET A 439 -10.80 34.29 56.31
CA MET A 439 -10.45 33.76 57.64
C MET A 439 -9.33 34.60 58.28
N VAL A 440 -8.26 34.92 57.54
CA VAL A 440 -7.16 35.78 58.00
C VAL A 440 -7.70 37.15 58.41
N ASP A 441 -8.58 37.74 57.60
CA ASP A 441 -9.20 39.04 57.90
C ASP A 441 -10.02 39.00 59.19
N LYS A 442 -10.88 37.99 59.34
CA LYS A 442 -11.69 37.82 60.57
C LYS A 442 -10.81 37.63 61.80
N LEU A 443 -9.75 36.83 61.70
CA LEU A 443 -8.78 36.62 62.78
C LEU A 443 -8.07 37.91 63.16
N SER A 444 -7.64 38.70 62.16
CA SER A 444 -6.90 39.94 62.37
C SER A 444 -7.73 40.99 63.10
N ILE A 445 -8.99 41.18 62.67
CA ILE A 445 -9.92 42.10 63.33
C ILE A 445 -10.21 41.64 64.76
N PHE A 446 -10.47 40.34 64.95
CA PHE A 446 -10.73 39.80 66.29
C PHE A 446 -9.54 39.98 67.24
N ALA A 447 -8.32 39.66 66.79
CA ALA A 447 -7.11 39.81 67.58
C ALA A 447 -6.87 41.28 67.97
N PHE A 448 -7.13 42.21 67.05
CA PHE A 448 -7.05 43.65 67.31
C PHE A 448 -8.07 44.10 68.36
N GLU A 449 -9.34 43.74 68.19
CA GLU A 449 -10.41 44.18 69.11
C GLU A 449 -10.27 43.58 70.51
N VAL A 450 -9.88 42.32 70.63
CA VAL A 450 -9.61 41.72 71.95
C VAL A 450 -8.42 42.40 72.63
N SER A 451 -7.34 42.67 71.89
CA SER A 451 -6.18 43.39 72.44
C SER A 451 -6.54 44.80 72.89
N LYS A 452 -7.39 45.49 72.12
CA LYS A 452 -7.89 46.82 72.44
C LYS A 452 -8.74 46.80 73.71
N VAL A 453 -9.74 45.92 73.81
CA VAL A 453 -10.60 45.84 75.02
C VAL A 453 -9.80 45.44 76.25
N ALA A 454 -8.88 44.48 76.12
CA ALA A 454 -8.00 44.07 77.20
C ALA A 454 -7.15 45.25 77.69
N ARG A 455 -6.66 46.09 76.77
CA ARG A 455 -5.89 47.28 77.11
C ARG A 455 -6.77 48.37 77.74
N GLU A 456 -7.91 48.72 77.13
CA GLU A 456 -8.80 49.77 77.62
C GLU A 456 -9.35 49.45 79.03
N VAL A 457 -9.95 48.27 79.19
CA VAL A 457 -10.62 47.90 80.45
C VAL A 457 -9.62 47.37 81.47
N GLY A 458 -8.57 46.67 81.04
CA GLY A 458 -7.61 46.00 81.94
C GLY A 458 -6.40 46.84 82.35
N THR A 459 -5.90 47.71 81.46
CA THR A 459 -4.62 48.41 81.67
C THR A 459 -4.79 49.92 81.79
N ASP A 460 -5.48 50.54 80.84
CA ASP A 460 -5.66 52.00 80.75
C ASP A 460 -6.75 52.48 81.72
N GLY A 461 -7.61 51.58 82.21
CA GLY A 461 -8.68 51.89 83.16
C GLY A 461 -9.87 52.64 82.53
N THR A 462 -9.94 52.69 81.20
CA THR A 462 -11.05 53.28 80.44
C THR A 462 -12.22 52.30 80.41
N LEU A 463 -13.08 52.39 81.42
CA LEU A 463 -14.23 51.50 81.59
C LEU A 463 -15.29 51.74 80.51
N GLY A 464 -15.87 50.66 79.98
CA GLY A 464 -16.91 50.67 78.95
C GLY A 464 -16.45 50.27 77.55
N GLY A 465 -15.17 49.96 77.37
CA GLY A 465 -14.65 49.40 76.11
C GLY A 465 -15.31 48.07 75.75
N GLN A 466 -15.70 47.91 74.48
CA GLN A 466 -16.30 46.68 73.94
C GLN A 466 -15.69 46.35 72.58
N ALA A 467 -15.51 45.07 72.33
CA ALA A 467 -15.02 44.52 71.09
C ALA A 467 -16.17 44.55 70.08
N LYS A 468 -15.96 45.26 68.97
CA LYS A 468 -16.92 45.32 67.87
C LYS A 468 -16.35 44.63 66.65
N VAL A 469 -16.69 43.37 66.49
CA VAL A 469 -16.30 42.59 65.31
C VAL A 469 -17.53 42.41 64.42
N GLU A 470 -17.44 42.81 63.15
CA GLU A 470 -18.54 42.69 62.18
C GLU A 470 -18.56 41.29 61.55
N ASN A 471 -19.75 40.78 61.21
CA ASN A 471 -19.95 39.53 60.46
C ASN A 471 -19.27 38.28 61.07
N VAL A 472 -19.22 38.21 62.40
CA VAL A 472 -18.81 37.02 63.15
C VAL A 472 -19.99 36.09 63.42
N GLU A 473 -19.79 34.81 63.13
CA GLU A 473 -20.77 33.75 63.31
C GLU A 473 -20.13 32.58 64.07
N GLY A 474 -20.99 31.73 64.65
CA GLY A 474 -20.55 30.57 65.42
C GLY A 474 -19.62 30.94 66.58
N LYS A 475 -18.53 30.17 66.74
CA LYS A 475 -17.59 30.32 67.86
C LYS A 475 -16.95 31.71 67.97
N TRP A 476 -16.79 32.42 66.86
CA TRP A 476 -16.26 33.78 66.87
C TRP A 476 -17.20 34.75 67.58
N LYS A 477 -18.51 34.62 67.33
CA LYS A 477 -19.52 35.43 67.99
C LYS A 477 -19.55 35.14 69.49
N ASP A 478 -19.57 33.85 69.86
CA ASP A 478 -19.57 33.43 71.27
C ASP A 478 -18.36 34.03 72.04
N LEU A 479 -17.18 34.00 71.42
CA LEU A 479 -15.96 34.55 72.04
C LEU A 479 -16.01 36.08 72.19
N THR A 480 -16.47 36.81 71.16
CA THR A 480 -16.64 38.26 71.24
C THR A 480 -17.66 38.64 72.32
N GLU A 481 -18.77 37.91 72.43
CA GLU A 481 -19.80 38.14 73.44
C GLU A 481 -19.28 37.87 74.86
N ASN A 482 -18.49 36.81 75.05
CA ASN A 482 -17.85 36.52 76.33
C ASN A 482 -16.86 37.61 76.75
N VAL A 483 -16.02 38.11 75.83
CA VAL A 483 -15.10 39.24 76.10
C VAL A 483 -15.88 40.51 76.47
N ASN A 484 -16.97 40.80 75.74
CA ASN A 484 -17.82 41.95 76.03
C ASN A 484 -18.55 41.83 77.36
N THR A 485 -19.01 40.63 77.71
CA THR A 485 -19.64 40.34 79.01
C THR A 485 -18.64 40.54 80.13
N MET A 486 -17.41 40.03 79.99
CA MET A 486 -16.33 40.24 80.95
C MET A 486 -16.02 41.74 81.12
N ALA A 487 -15.84 42.46 80.01
CA ALA A 487 -15.56 43.90 80.02
C ALA A 487 -16.67 44.72 80.68
N SER A 488 -17.94 44.37 80.41
CA SER A 488 -19.12 45.01 80.99
C SER A 488 -19.24 44.76 82.49
N ASN A 489 -19.00 43.52 82.93
CA ASN A 489 -19.01 43.16 84.36
C ASN A 489 -17.92 43.92 85.12
N LEU A 490 -16.69 43.90 84.64
CA LEU A 490 -15.57 44.65 85.26
C LEU A 490 -15.86 46.16 85.29
N THR A 491 -16.36 46.71 84.19
CA THR A 491 -16.76 48.12 84.10
C THR A 491 -17.79 48.48 85.16
N SER A 492 -18.87 47.70 85.26
CA SER A 492 -19.96 47.97 86.19
C SER A 492 -19.49 47.84 87.64
N GLN A 493 -18.70 46.80 87.94
CA GLN A 493 -18.16 46.55 89.29
C GLN A 493 -17.21 47.65 89.74
N VAL A 494 -16.22 48.01 88.91
CA VAL A 494 -15.23 49.06 89.26
C VAL A 494 -15.89 50.43 89.33
N ARG A 495 -16.83 50.74 88.42
CA ARG A 495 -17.55 52.02 88.46
C ARG A 495 -18.43 52.11 89.71
N GLY A 496 -19.12 51.04 90.09
CA GLY A 496 -19.89 50.97 91.34
C GLY A 496 -19.03 51.22 92.58
N ILE A 497 -17.84 50.60 92.63
CA ILE A 497 -16.84 50.87 93.70
C ILE A 497 -16.42 52.33 93.70
N SER A 498 -16.11 52.91 92.53
CA SER A 498 -15.68 54.30 92.41
C SER A 498 -16.75 55.27 92.90
N THR A 499 -18.01 55.08 92.50
CA THR A 499 -19.14 55.93 92.92
C THR A 499 -19.32 55.93 94.42
N VAL A 500 -19.35 54.76 95.05
CA VAL A 500 -19.52 54.65 96.51
C VAL A 500 -18.31 55.21 97.24
N THR A 501 -17.08 54.96 96.76
CA THR A 501 -15.87 55.53 97.37
C THR A 501 -15.84 57.05 97.28
N GLN A 502 -16.28 57.63 96.17
CA GLN A 502 -16.45 59.08 96.03
C GLN A 502 -17.54 59.63 96.95
N ALA A 503 -18.66 58.93 97.11
CA ALA A 503 -19.71 59.32 98.05
C ALA A 503 -19.17 59.34 99.50
N ILE A 504 -18.45 58.30 99.92
CA ILE A 504 -17.78 58.26 101.23
C ILE A 504 -16.83 59.44 101.40
N ALA A 505 -16.01 59.75 100.40
CA ALA A 505 -15.07 60.87 100.43
C ALA A 505 -15.76 62.24 100.56
N ASN A 506 -16.95 62.38 99.97
CA ASN A 506 -17.79 63.58 100.08
C ASN A 506 -18.64 63.62 101.37
N GLY A 507 -18.53 62.62 102.25
CA GLY A 507 -19.27 62.53 103.50
C GLY A 507 -20.68 61.94 103.40
N ASP A 508 -21.03 61.35 102.25
CA ASP A 508 -22.30 60.63 102.05
C ASP A 508 -22.08 59.12 102.23
N MET A 509 -22.48 58.59 103.40
CA MET A 509 -22.40 57.17 103.72
C MET A 509 -23.74 56.44 103.51
N SER A 510 -24.66 57.01 102.73
CA SER A 510 -25.95 56.35 102.42
C SER A 510 -25.86 55.35 101.27
N GLN A 511 -24.83 55.46 100.41
CA GLN A 511 -24.70 54.67 99.19
C GLN A 511 -23.94 53.36 99.43
N LYS A 512 -24.42 52.27 98.81
CA LYS A 512 -23.78 50.96 98.84
C LYS A 512 -23.55 50.43 97.43
N ILE A 513 -22.61 49.51 97.29
CA ILE A 513 -22.34 48.85 96.01
C ILE A 513 -23.36 47.72 95.82
N GLU A 514 -24.26 47.90 94.86
CA GLU A 514 -25.34 46.95 94.52
C GLU A 514 -25.02 46.01 93.35
N VAL A 515 -23.93 46.27 92.62
CA VAL A 515 -23.57 45.51 91.42
C VAL A 515 -23.28 44.04 91.75
N GLU A 516 -23.79 43.13 90.91
CA GLU A 516 -23.52 41.70 91.02
C GLU A 516 -22.02 41.40 90.88
N ALA A 517 -21.48 40.76 91.91
CA ALA A 517 -20.08 40.38 91.98
C ALA A 517 -19.94 38.95 92.48
N ALA A 518 -18.92 38.26 92.01
CA ALA A 518 -18.56 36.92 92.45
C ALA A 518 -17.05 36.86 92.74
N GLY A 519 -16.63 35.86 93.54
CA GLY A 519 -15.23 35.64 93.88
C GLY A 519 -14.61 36.82 94.64
N GLU A 520 -13.38 37.21 94.30
CA GLU A 520 -12.63 38.26 94.99
C GLU A 520 -13.31 39.64 94.91
N ILE A 521 -14.02 39.93 93.81
CA ILE A 521 -14.77 41.19 93.68
C ILE A 521 -15.95 41.25 94.64
N LEU A 522 -16.58 40.11 94.96
CA LEU A 522 -17.65 40.06 95.97
C LEU A 522 -17.10 40.39 97.36
N VAL A 523 -15.95 39.82 97.72
CA VAL A 523 -15.28 40.10 99.00
C VAL A 523 -14.90 41.59 99.09
N LEU A 524 -14.39 42.17 98.00
CA LEU A 524 -14.09 43.60 97.94
C LEU A 524 -15.36 44.45 98.13
N ARG A 525 -16.44 44.12 97.41
CA ARG A 525 -17.75 44.77 97.53
C ARG A 525 -18.26 44.74 98.97
N GLU A 526 -18.25 43.57 99.61
CA GLU A 526 -18.70 43.40 101.00
C GLU A 526 -17.81 44.15 101.98
N THR A 527 -16.49 44.15 101.77
CA THR A 527 -15.55 44.88 102.61
C THR A 527 -15.81 46.39 102.56
N ILE A 528 -16.04 46.94 101.37
CA ILE A 528 -16.37 48.36 101.20
C ILE A 528 -17.74 48.68 101.79
N ASN A 529 -18.76 47.86 101.55
CA ASN A 529 -20.09 48.07 102.12
C ASN A 529 -20.06 48.02 103.67
N ASN A 530 -19.33 47.07 104.25
CA ASN A 530 -19.13 46.99 105.69
C ASN A 530 -18.35 48.21 106.24
N MET A 531 -17.39 48.73 105.46
CA MET A 531 -16.68 49.97 105.80
C MET A 531 -17.65 51.17 105.80
N VAL A 532 -18.51 51.29 104.78
CA VAL A 532 -19.55 52.33 104.70
C VAL A 532 -20.46 52.27 105.93
N ASP A 533 -20.96 51.06 106.28
CA ASP A 533 -21.82 50.85 107.44
C ASP A 533 -21.14 51.28 108.75
N ARG A 534 -19.88 50.86 108.94
CA ARG A 534 -19.10 51.25 110.13
C ARG A 534 -18.85 52.75 110.21
N LEU A 535 -18.52 53.39 109.08
CA LEU A 535 -18.32 54.84 109.01
C LEU A 535 -19.62 55.61 109.28
N SER A 536 -20.75 55.12 108.76
CA SER A 536 -22.06 55.71 108.99
C SER A 536 -22.44 55.67 110.47
N ILE A 537 -22.31 54.50 111.12
CA ILE A 537 -22.58 54.35 112.57
C ILE A 537 -21.66 55.27 113.38
N PHE A 538 -20.36 55.26 113.08
CA PHE A 538 -19.38 56.08 113.79
C PHE A 538 -19.65 57.58 113.63
N SER A 539 -19.94 58.05 112.41
CA SER A 539 -20.28 59.45 112.13
C SER A 539 -21.53 59.89 112.90
N ASN A 540 -22.58 59.07 112.87
CA ASN A 540 -23.82 59.35 113.60
C ASN A 540 -23.58 59.42 115.13
N GLU A 541 -22.76 58.52 115.67
CA GLU A 541 -22.47 58.50 117.10
C GLU A 541 -21.63 59.71 117.53
N ILE A 542 -20.61 60.09 116.75
CA ILE A 542 -19.88 61.34 117.00
C ILE A 542 -20.80 62.54 116.90
N GLN A 543 -21.65 62.61 115.88
CA GLN A 543 -22.61 63.71 115.72
C GLN A 543 -23.58 63.76 116.90
N ARG A 544 -24.04 62.60 117.41
CA ARG A 544 -24.88 62.51 118.60
C ARG A 544 -24.16 63.06 119.83
N VAL A 545 -22.94 62.61 120.10
CA VAL A 545 -22.17 63.08 121.27
C VAL A 545 -21.83 64.56 121.16
N ALA A 546 -21.40 65.02 119.99
CA ALA A 546 -21.12 66.43 119.75
C ALA A 546 -22.38 67.29 119.98
N LYS A 547 -23.56 66.80 119.57
CA LYS A 547 -24.83 67.47 119.83
C LYS A 547 -25.23 67.44 121.30
N ASP A 548 -25.20 66.27 121.94
CA ASP A 548 -25.60 66.10 123.34
C ASP A 548 -24.71 66.92 124.29
N VAL A 549 -23.40 66.92 124.08
CA VAL A 549 -22.42 67.60 124.95
C VAL A 549 -22.24 69.07 124.56
N GLY A 550 -22.24 69.39 123.26
CA GLY A 550 -21.92 70.74 122.77
C GLY A 550 -23.12 71.65 122.54
N VAL A 551 -24.30 71.11 122.20
CA VAL A 551 -25.48 71.91 121.82
C VAL A 551 -26.62 71.77 122.84
N ASP A 552 -26.93 70.55 123.25
CA ASP A 552 -28.07 70.24 124.12
C ASP A 552 -27.70 70.29 125.62
N GLY A 553 -26.41 70.43 125.97
CA GLY A 553 -25.92 70.60 127.35
C GLY A 553 -26.17 69.40 128.27
N LYS A 554 -26.38 68.19 127.71
CA LYS A 554 -26.60 66.98 128.50
C LYS A 554 -25.26 66.47 129.03
N MET A 555 -25.14 66.38 130.35
CA MET A 555 -23.93 65.86 130.99
C MET A 555 -23.81 64.33 130.82
N GLY A 556 -22.65 63.86 130.35
CA GLY A 556 -22.30 62.43 130.28
C GLY A 556 -22.50 61.72 128.95
N GLY A 557 -22.73 62.44 127.85
CA GLY A 557 -22.82 61.82 126.51
C GLY A 557 -21.50 61.15 126.10
N GLN A 558 -21.52 59.81 125.97
CA GLN A 558 -20.39 59.03 125.47
C GLN A 558 -20.77 58.38 124.13
N ALA A 559 -19.80 58.31 123.24
CA ALA A 559 -19.86 57.55 122.01
C ALA A 559 -19.55 56.10 122.36
N ASP A 560 -20.50 55.22 122.12
CA ASP A 560 -20.28 53.77 122.16
C ASP A 560 -20.55 53.19 120.79
N VAL A 561 -19.47 52.99 120.03
CA VAL A 561 -19.55 52.42 118.69
C VAL A 561 -19.14 50.95 118.79
N ALA A 562 -20.08 50.05 118.54
CA ALA A 562 -19.80 48.61 118.55
C ALA A 562 -18.95 48.20 117.33
N GLY A 563 -17.96 47.34 117.54
CA GLY A 563 -17.20 46.69 116.46
C GLY A 563 -16.07 47.52 115.81
N ILE A 564 -15.74 48.70 116.36
CA ILE A 564 -14.56 49.48 115.94
C ILE A 564 -13.29 49.04 116.67
N GLY A 565 -12.18 48.99 115.94
CA GLY A 565 -10.86 48.65 116.44
C GLY A 565 -9.78 49.55 115.84
N GLY A 566 -8.57 49.51 116.40
CA GLY A 566 -7.46 50.38 115.99
C GLY A 566 -7.74 51.87 116.22
N ARG A 567 -7.29 52.73 115.30
CA ARG A 567 -7.39 54.20 115.39
C ARG A 567 -8.82 54.70 115.64
N TRP A 568 -9.85 54.02 115.14
CA TRP A 568 -11.25 54.41 115.37
C TRP A 568 -11.63 54.33 116.85
N LYS A 569 -11.14 53.32 117.58
CA LYS A 569 -11.40 53.17 119.01
C LYS A 569 -10.65 54.21 119.84
N GLU A 570 -9.43 54.53 119.45
CA GLU A 570 -8.64 55.61 120.05
C GLU A 570 -9.37 56.95 119.91
N ILE A 571 -9.81 57.31 118.69
CA ILE A 571 -10.56 58.55 118.44
C ILE A 571 -11.87 58.58 119.26
N THR A 572 -12.59 57.46 119.35
CA THR A 572 -13.80 57.39 120.18
C THR A 572 -13.49 57.66 121.66
N THR A 573 -12.38 57.11 122.16
CA THR A 573 -11.92 57.29 123.54
C THR A 573 -11.50 58.73 123.79
N ASP A 574 -10.80 59.35 122.84
CA ASP A 574 -10.39 60.75 122.91
C ASP A 574 -11.61 61.69 122.88
N VAL A 575 -12.58 61.42 122.00
CA VAL A 575 -13.87 62.17 121.94
C VAL A 575 -14.64 62.02 123.25
N ASN A 576 -14.68 60.81 123.83
CA ASN A 576 -15.32 60.58 125.12
C ASN A 576 -14.60 61.31 126.25
N THR A 577 -13.26 61.33 126.23
CA THR A 577 -12.46 62.07 127.21
C THR A 577 -12.67 63.58 127.08
N MET A 578 -12.74 64.10 125.86
CA MET A 578 -13.06 65.49 125.57
C MET A 578 -14.47 65.84 126.05
N ALA A 579 -15.46 65.00 125.74
CA ALA A 579 -16.84 65.15 126.20
C ALA A 579 -16.92 65.19 127.73
N MET A 580 -16.23 64.28 128.42
CA MET A 580 -16.14 64.26 129.89
C MET A 580 -15.52 65.55 130.44
N ASN A 581 -14.39 66.00 129.87
CA ASN A 581 -13.71 67.23 130.32
C ASN A 581 -14.59 68.48 130.14
N LEU A 582 -15.34 68.56 129.03
CA LEU A 582 -16.30 69.64 128.77
C LEU A 582 -17.47 69.63 129.75
N THR A 583 -17.93 68.46 130.18
CA THR A 583 -18.99 68.34 131.21
C THR A 583 -18.50 68.50 132.64
N ALA A 584 -17.18 68.45 132.87
CA ALA A 584 -16.57 68.66 134.19
C ALA A 584 -16.19 70.13 134.47
N GLN A 585 -16.16 70.97 133.44
CA GLN A 585 -16.09 72.44 133.52
C GLN A 585 -17.50 73.02 133.63
#